data_AF-A0A227JHX1-F1
#
_entry.id   AF-A0A227JHX1-F1
#
_cell.length_a   1.000
_cell.length_b   1.000
_cell.length_c   1.000
_cell.angle_alpha   90.00
_cell.angle_beta   90.00
_cell.angle_gamma   90.00
#
_symmetry.space_group_name_H-M   'P 1'
#
loop_
_entity.id
_entity.type
_entity.pdbx_description
1 polymer ?
#
loop_
_entity_poly.entity_id
_entity_poly.type
_entity_poly.pdbx_seq_one_letter_code
_entity_poly.pdbx_strand_id
1 'polypeptide(L)'
;IFSMAFTVCALVACMGQFDDQTIFHFATLRLQETVLGVITFSVVYRVIWPVNTEQKFIQQFEESRTLLLEALKNKHDFNLEALEANSGNINKLYQLLNLPLKGSYRLRQHRRAWLERVNELTHIQEKLLNRGDKSNSNSAEWKALTEQLENFYVDKPQTSLIGVKNSNKIESINSSLRQGKRTFFQHIKEDKRKVFHGVSMFVTSLLVWIYLPIPGGSIFPMIAAAFSCILPTMPPSVLKDAFFGVLGTGTVVLLEYVFLMPLMTELWQLALFYFINTIVIWEVFSTPKMLIHRVLGINLLVVLTSGALNLTPIYRIETPILMLTNILIILLIGKLFSDLFCKPQNVRRV
;
A
#
# COMPACT_ATOMS: atom_id res chain seq x y z
N ILE A 1 -7.12 -8.61 4.77
CA ILE A 1 -8.23 -9.56 4.42
C ILE A 1 -9.48 -9.23 5.23
N PHE A 2 -9.48 -9.33 6.57
CA PHE A 2 -10.66 -9.04 7.39
C PHE A 2 -11.26 -7.64 7.20
N SER A 3 -10.44 -6.59 7.14
CA SER A 3 -10.94 -5.23 6.87
C SER A 3 -11.64 -5.12 5.51
N MET A 4 -11.08 -5.73 4.46
CA MET A 4 -11.67 -5.73 3.11
C MET A 4 -12.98 -6.52 3.09
N ALA A 5 -13.03 -7.68 3.75
CA ALA A 5 -14.24 -8.49 3.85
C ALA A 5 -15.36 -7.73 4.58
N PHE A 6 -15.04 -7.09 5.72
CA PHE A 6 -16.02 -6.29 6.45
C PHE A 6 -16.55 -5.12 5.61
N THR A 7 -15.67 -4.35 4.95
CA THR A 7 -16.12 -3.25 4.09
C THR A 7 -17.01 -3.75 2.96
N VAL A 8 -16.67 -4.87 2.31
CA VAL A 8 -17.47 -5.42 1.21
C VAL A 8 -18.83 -5.91 1.71
N CYS A 9 -18.86 -6.66 2.81
CA CYS A 9 -20.11 -7.15 3.40
C CYS A 9 -21.02 -5.99 3.85
N ALA A 10 -20.47 -4.99 4.54
CA ALA A 10 -21.23 -3.83 4.97
C ALA A 10 -21.78 -3.04 3.77
N LEU A 11 -20.98 -2.90 2.71
CA LEU A 11 -21.41 -2.21 1.49
C LEU A 11 -22.53 -3.00 0.78
N VAL A 12 -22.40 -4.33 0.65
CA VAL A 12 -23.44 -5.20 0.06
C VAL A 12 -24.74 -5.15 0.86
N ALA A 13 -24.67 -5.20 2.18
CA ALA A 13 -25.85 -5.09 3.06
C ALA A 13 -26.55 -3.73 2.95
N CYS A 14 -25.78 -2.63 2.88
CA CYS A 14 -26.35 -1.29 2.76
C CYS A 14 -26.90 -1.00 1.36
N MET A 15 -26.27 -1.53 0.30
CA MET A 15 -26.76 -1.39 -1.08
C MET A 15 -28.05 -2.15 -1.32
N GLY A 16 -28.19 -3.35 -0.76
CA GLY A 16 -29.43 -4.09 -0.79
C GLY A 16 -30.48 -3.57 0.20
N GLN A 17 -30.31 -2.38 0.79
CA GLN A 17 -31.28 -1.74 1.70
C GLN A 17 -31.80 -2.65 2.83
N PHE A 18 -31.02 -3.67 3.24
CA PHE A 18 -31.45 -4.69 4.20
C PHE A 18 -32.61 -5.59 3.74
N ASP A 19 -32.84 -5.71 2.42
CA ASP A 19 -33.77 -6.66 1.81
C ASP A 19 -33.04 -7.88 1.22
N ASP A 20 -33.49 -9.10 1.58
CA ASP A 20 -32.77 -10.34 1.31
C ASP A 20 -32.57 -10.61 -0.20
N GLN A 21 -33.57 -10.28 -1.03
CA GLN A 21 -33.51 -10.55 -2.48
C GLN A 21 -32.55 -9.58 -3.19
N THR A 22 -32.65 -8.29 -2.89
CA THR A 22 -31.77 -7.28 -3.48
C THR A 22 -30.34 -7.41 -2.99
N ILE A 23 -30.11 -7.75 -1.70
CA ILE A 23 -28.77 -8.06 -1.17
C ILE A 23 -28.13 -9.19 -1.97
N PHE A 24 -28.84 -10.29 -2.20
CA PHE A 24 -28.29 -11.45 -2.92
C PHE A 24 -27.92 -11.10 -4.37
N HIS A 25 -28.75 -10.31 -5.05
CA HIS A 25 -28.48 -9.86 -6.41
C HIS A 25 -27.22 -8.97 -6.46
N PHE A 26 -27.11 -7.97 -5.59
CA PHE A 26 -25.93 -7.09 -5.53
C PHE A 26 -24.65 -7.83 -5.13
N ALA A 27 -24.75 -8.79 -4.20
CA ALA A 27 -23.63 -9.64 -3.81
C ALA A 27 -23.12 -10.45 -5.01
N THR A 28 -24.06 -11.06 -5.77
CA THR A 28 -23.74 -11.87 -6.94
C THR A 28 -23.11 -11.02 -8.05
N LEU A 29 -23.66 -9.84 -8.32
CA LEU A 29 -23.15 -8.92 -9.34
C LEU A 29 -21.71 -8.49 -9.02
N ARG A 30 -21.40 -8.15 -7.76
CA ARG A 30 -20.03 -7.82 -7.36
C ARG A 30 -19.07 -9.00 -7.41
N LEU A 31 -19.54 -10.19 -7.10
CA LEU A 31 -18.73 -11.40 -7.24
C LEU A 31 -18.39 -11.62 -8.72
N GLN A 32 -19.37 -11.46 -9.62
CA GLN A 32 -19.13 -11.58 -11.06
C GLN A 32 -18.15 -10.54 -11.58
N GLU A 33 -18.30 -9.26 -11.22
CA GLU A 33 -17.39 -8.18 -11.63
C GLU A 33 -15.96 -8.41 -11.15
N THR A 34 -15.79 -8.86 -9.89
CA THR A 34 -14.46 -9.14 -9.33
C THR A 34 -13.80 -10.36 -9.97
N VAL A 35 -14.57 -11.44 -10.21
CA VAL A 35 -14.09 -12.63 -10.91
C VAL A 35 -13.70 -12.29 -12.35
N LEU A 36 -14.54 -11.54 -13.05
CA LEU A 36 -14.26 -11.08 -14.41
C LEU A 36 -12.98 -10.23 -14.45
N GLY A 37 -12.82 -9.29 -13.51
CA GLY A 37 -11.61 -8.49 -13.39
C GLY A 37 -10.36 -9.33 -13.17
N VAL A 38 -10.41 -10.34 -12.29
CA VAL A 38 -9.29 -11.26 -12.05
C VAL A 38 -8.96 -12.08 -13.30
N ILE A 39 -9.97 -12.56 -14.03
CA ILE A 39 -9.78 -13.31 -15.28
C ILE A 39 -9.11 -12.41 -16.32
N THR A 40 -9.66 -11.22 -16.57
CA THR A 40 -9.12 -10.26 -17.53
C THR A 40 -7.68 -9.89 -17.18
N PHE A 41 -7.40 -9.54 -15.92
CA PHE A 41 -6.04 -9.25 -15.47
C PHE A 41 -5.10 -10.44 -15.68
N SER A 42 -5.53 -11.65 -15.34
CA SER A 42 -4.72 -12.86 -15.49
C SER A 42 -4.42 -13.17 -16.95
N VAL A 43 -5.39 -12.97 -17.86
CA VAL A 43 -5.21 -13.17 -19.29
C VAL A 43 -4.25 -12.13 -19.86
N VAL A 44 -4.48 -10.84 -19.57
CA VAL A 44 -3.61 -9.74 -20.02
C VAL A 44 -2.18 -9.96 -19.54
N TYR A 45 -1.99 -10.24 -18.24
CA TYR A 45 -0.67 -10.45 -17.68
C TYR A 45 0.03 -11.67 -18.26
N ARG A 46 -0.71 -12.73 -18.61
CA ARG A 46 -0.13 -13.95 -19.17
C ARG A 46 0.18 -13.84 -20.67
N VAL A 47 -0.64 -13.10 -21.43
CA VAL A 47 -0.55 -13.04 -22.90
C VAL A 47 0.25 -11.83 -23.38
N ILE A 48 0.02 -10.65 -22.79
CA ILE A 48 0.62 -9.39 -23.25
C ILE A 48 2.00 -9.16 -22.63
N TRP A 49 2.21 -9.56 -21.37
CA TRP A 49 3.47 -9.27 -20.66
C TRP A 49 4.00 -10.47 -19.86
N PRO A 50 4.54 -11.50 -20.52
CA PRO A 50 5.16 -12.62 -19.82
C PRO A 50 6.35 -12.11 -18.99
N VAL A 51 6.15 -11.93 -17.69
CA VAL A 51 7.23 -11.53 -16.79
C VAL A 51 8.13 -12.71 -16.55
N ASN A 52 9.34 -12.66 -17.11
CA ASN A 52 10.39 -13.59 -16.78
C ASN A 52 10.97 -13.25 -15.41
N THR A 53 10.36 -13.79 -14.35
CA THR A 53 10.80 -13.61 -12.95
C THR A 53 12.28 -13.98 -12.76
N GLU A 54 12.81 -14.84 -13.63
CA GLU A 54 14.21 -15.27 -13.59
C GLU A 54 15.19 -14.16 -13.91
N GLN A 55 14.97 -13.47 -15.02
CA GLN A 55 15.82 -12.35 -15.43
C GLN A 55 15.78 -11.23 -14.40
N LYS A 56 14.59 -10.90 -13.88
CA LYS A 56 14.44 -9.88 -12.83
C LYS A 56 15.18 -10.25 -11.55
N PHE A 57 15.10 -11.51 -11.13
CA PHE A 57 15.81 -11.98 -9.94
C PHE A 57 17.32 -11.91 -10.14
N ILE A 58 17.83 -12.41 -11.27
CA ILE A 58 19.27 -12.43 -11.59
C ILE A 58 19.82 -11.00 -11.65
N GLN A 59 19.11 -10.10 -12.33
CA GLN A 59 19.50 -8.70 -12.42
C GLN A 59 19.60 -8.04 -11.03
N GLN A 60 18.59 -8.21 -10.19
CA GLN A 60 18.60 -7.66 -8.83
C GLN A 60 19.70 -8.27 -7.95
N PHE A 61 20.02 -9.55 -8.15
CA PHE A 61 21.10 -10.21 -7.44
C PHE A 61 22.46 -9.62 -7.83
N GLU A 62 22.70 -9.41 -9.13
CA GLU A 62 23.94 -8.78 -9.62
C GLU A 62 24.08 -7.32 -9.21
N GLU A 63 22.99 -6.54 -9.21
CA GLU A 63 22.98 -5.17 -8.68
C GLU A 63 23.38 -5.15 -7.20
N SER A 64 22.83 -6.06 -6.39
CA SER A 64 23.19 -6.17 -4.97
C SER A 64 24.65 -6.61 -4.76
N ARG A 65 25.13 -7.56 -5.56
CA ARG A 65 26.51 -8.06 -5.54
C ARG A 65 27.53 -6.99 -5.92
N THR A 66 27.27 -6.23 -6.98
CA THR A 66 28.16 -5.17 -7.47
C THR A 66 28.29 -4.04 -6.46
N LEU A 67 27.18 -3.63 -5.82
CA LEU A 67 27.20 -2.65 -4.72
C LEU A 67 28.03 -3.13 -3.53
N LEU A 68 27.91 -4.41 -3.15
CA LEU A 68 28.73 -4.98 -2.07
C LEU A 68 30.21 -5.09 -2.46
N LEU A 69 30.51 -5.44 -3.72
CA LEU A 69 31.88 -5.45 -4.24
C LEU A 69 32.52 -4.05 -4.20
N GLU A 70 31.77 -3.03 -4.60
CA GLU A 70 32.24 -1.64 -4.56
C GLU A 70 32.53 -1.19 -3.12
N ALA A 71 31.62 -1.48 -2.18
CA ALA A 71 31.80 -1.19 -0.76
C ALA A 71 32.96 -1.98 -0.12
N LEU A 72 33.27 -3.17 -0.62
CA LEU A 72 34.40 -3.97 -0.18
C LEU A 72 35.74 -3.45 -0.72
N LYS A 73 35.77 -2.98 -1.98
CA LYS A 73 36.96 -2.42 -2.64
C LYS A 73 37.30 -1.02 -2.09
N ASN A 74 36.30 -0.18 -1.82
CA ASN A 74 36.48 1.18 -1.29
C ASN A 74 36.54 1.19 0.24
N LYS A 75 37.76 1.26 0.79
CA LYS A 75 38.03 1.10 2.24
C LYS A 75 37.52 2.25 3.12
N HIS A 76 37.31 3.45 2.58
CA HIS A 76 37.02 4.66 3.36
C HIS A 76 35.90 5.56 2.83
N ASP A 77 35.37 5.33 1.61
CA ASP A 77 34.45 6.24 0.95
C ASP A 77 33.31 5.47 0.26
N PHE A 78 32.58 4.67 1.02
CA PHE A 78 31.40 3.94 0.52
C PHE A 78 30.13 4.65 0.94
N ASN A 79 29.18 4.77 0.00
CA ASN A 79 27.91 5.43 0.24
C ASN A 79 27.04 4.59 1.19
N LEU A 80 26.99 5.00 2.47
CA LEU A 80 26.21 4.34 3.52
C LEU A 80 24.72 4.27 3.17
N GLU A 81 24.18 5.30 2.52
CA GLU A 81 22.78 5.38 2.11
C GLU A 81 22.46 4.34 1.02
N ALA A 82 23.37 4.14 0.06
CA ALA A 82 23.23 3.10 -0.96
C ALA A 82 23.32 1.69 -0.36
N LEU A 83 24.19 1.49 0.65
CA LEU A 83 24.31 0.21 1.34
C LEU A 83 23.07 -0.09 2.20
N GLU A 84 22.53 0.89 2.92
CA GLU A 84 21.27 0.75 3.64
C GLU A 84 20.09 0.47 2.69
N ALA A 85 20.02 1.15 1.55
CA ALA A 85 19.03 0.89 0.52
C ALA A 85 19.13 -0.54 -0.06
N ASN A 86 20.33 -1.10 -0.14
CA ASN A 86 20.54 -2.48 -0.60
C ASN A 86 19.88 -3.52 0.32
N SER A 87 19.64 -3.21 1.61
CA SER A 87 18.90 -4.12 2.50
C SER A 87 17.48 -4.38 1.99
N GLY A 88 16.86 -3.35 1.40
CA GLY A 88 15.56 -3.45 0.74
C GLY A 88 15.61 -4.33 -0.51
N ASN A 89 16.70 -4.27 -1.28
CA ASN A 89 16.90 -5.12 -2.46
C ASN A 89 17.09 -6.59 -2.07
N ILE A 90 17.86 -6.88 -1.03
CA ILE A 90 18.01 -8.25 -0.52
C ILE A 90 16.67 -8.80 0.00
N ASN A 91 15.87 -7.99 0.68
CA ASN A 91 14.51 -8.37 1.07
C ASN A 91 13.60 -8.68 -0.13
N LYS A 92 13.71 -7.91 -1.23
CA LYS A 92 12.98 -8.21 -2.47
C LYS A 92 13.42 -9.55 -3.07
N LEU A 93 14.71 -9.89 -3.04
CA LEU A 93 15.21 -11.20 -3.51
C LEU A 93 14.58 -12.36 -2.73
N TYR A 94 14.47 -12.26 -1.39
CA TYR A 94 13.73 -13.25 -0.59
C TYR A 94 12.26 -13.35 -0.98
N GLN A 95 11.61 -12.21 -1.23
CA GLN A 95 10.21 -12.19 -1.65
C GLN A 95 10.05 -12.89 -3.01
N LEU A 96 10.89 -12.58 -3.99
CA LEU A 96 10.89 -13.20 -5.32
C LEU A 96 11.10 -14.71 -5.26
N LEU A 97 12.02 -15.19 -4.42
CA LEU A 97 12.26 -16.63 -4.17
C LEU A 97 11.09 -17.34 -3.48
N ASN A 98 10.22 -16.60 -2.81
CA ASN A 98 9.03 -17.13 -2.12
C ASN A 98 7.74 -17.06 -2.96
N LEU A 99 7.77 -16.39 -4.11
CA LEU A 99 6.67 -16.40 -5.06
C LEU A 99 6.54 -17.75 -5.77
N PRO A 100 5.35 -18.09 -6.32
CA PRO A 100 5.19 -19.25 -7.16
C PRO A 100 5.96 -19.09 -8.49
N LEU A 101 7.15 -19.69 -8.57
CA LEU A 101 8.08 -19.67 -9.72
C LEU A 101 7.59 -20.55 -10.90
N LYS A 102 6.38 -20.30 -11.40
CA LYS A 102 5.75 -21.12 -12.46
C LYS A 102 6.45 -21.00 -13.83
N GLY A 103 7.22 -19.95 -14.08
CA GLY A 103 7.92 -19.69 -15.34
C GLY A 103 9.46 -19.73 -15.27
N SER A 104 10.06 -20.01 -14.10
CA SER A 104 11.51 -19.92 -13.90
C SER A 104 12.05 -21.28 -13.46
N TYR A 105 12.40 -22.12 -14.43
CA TYR A 105 12.76 -23.52 -14.19
C TYR A 105 14.07 -23.63 -13.38
N ARG A 106 15.10 -22.84 -13.72
CA ARG A 106 16.42 -22.87 -13.05
C ARG A 106 16.33 -22.39 -11.62
N LEU A 107 15.61 -21.30 -11.38
CA LEU A 107 15.33 -20.77 -10.04
C LEU A 107 14.55 -21.74 -9.18
N ARG A 108 13.56 -22.42 -9.74
CA ARG A 108 12.79 -23.44 -9.01
C ARG A 108 13.65 -24.64 -8.65
N GLN A 109 14.49 -25.10 -9.58
CA GLN A 109 15.39 -26.24 -9.39
C GLN A 109 16.43 -25.95 -8.30
N HIS A 110 17.01 -24.74 -8.27
CA HIS A 110 18.07 -24.36 -7.34
C HIS A 110 17.59 -23.45 -6.19
N ARG A 111 16.29 -23.45 -5.86
CA ARG A 111 15.71 -22.53 -4.87
C ARG A 111 16.43 -22.55 -3.52
N ARG A 112 16.82 -23.73 -3.03
CA ARG A 112 17.54 -23.86 -1.75
C ARG A 112 18.92 -23.21 -1.80
N ALA A 113 19.67 -23.47 -2.86
CA ALA A 113 20.99 -22.87 -3.07
C ALA A 113 20.87 -21.33 -3.16
N TRP A 114 19.89 -20.81 -3.91
CA TRP A 114 19.66 -19.37 -4.00
C TRP A 114 19.25 -18.73 -2.67
N LEU A 115 18.45 -19.40 -1.85
CA LEU A 115 18.14 -18.92 -0.50
C LEU A 115 19.39 -18.82 0.37
N GLU A 116 20.29 -19.81 0.29
CA GLU A 116 21.58 -19.74 0.98
C GLU A 116 22.44 -18.59 0.46
N ARG A 117 22.51 -18.37 -0.86
CA ARG A 117 23.30 -17.25 -1.42
C ARG A 117 22.75 -15.89 -0.99
N VAL A 118 21.44 -15.73 -0.92
CA VAL A 118 20.80 -14.49 -0.43
C VAL A 118 21.09 -14.30 1.08
N ASN A 119 21.10 -15.37 1.89
CA ASN A 119 21.57 -15.32 3.29
C ASN A 119 23.06 -14.94 3.40
N GLU A 120 23.90 -15.39 2.48
CA GLU A 120 25.31 -15.01 2.45
C GLU A 120 25.47 -13.50 2.14
N LEU A 121 24.68 -12.96 1.20
CA LEU A 121 24.66 -11.52 0.90
C LEU A 121 24.20 -10.67 2.09
N THR A 122 23.16 -11.06 2.82
CA THR A 122 22.71 -10.32 4.02
C THR A 122 23.82 -10.26 5.06
N HIS A 123 24.51 -11.37 5.28
CA HIS A 123 25.58 -11.44 6.27
C HIS A 123 26.81 -10.60 5.87
N ILE A 124 27.17 -10.56 4.58
CA ILE A 124 28.21 -9.66 4.08
C ILE A 124 27.80 -8.20 4.32
N GLN A 125 26.53 -7.87 4.04
CA GLN A 125 26.00 -6.53 4.25
C GLN A 125 25.99 -6.11 5.73
N GLU A 126 25.53 -6.97 6.65
CA GLU A 126 25.55 -6.69 8.09
C GLU A 126 26.97 -6.49 8.61
N LYS A 127 27.93 -7.30 8.13
CA LYS A 127 29.35 -7.12 8.48
C LYS A 127 29.93 -5.81 7.95
N LEU A 128 29.52 -5.36 6.76
CA LEU A 128 29.94 -4.08 6.19
C LEU A 128 29.34 -2.88 6.94
N LEU A 129 28.06 -2.95 7.33
CA LEU A 129 27.43 -1.90 8.14
C LEU A 129 28.09 -1.78 9.52
N ASN A 130 28.37 -2.91 10.17
CA ASN A 130 29.08 -2.93 11.46
C ASN A 130 30.56 -2.54 11.37
N ARG A 131 31.12 -2.41 10.16
CA ARG A 131 32.50 -1.96 9.92
C ARG A 131 32.67 -0.47 10.25
N GLY A 132 31.60 0.32 10.14
CA GLY A 132 31.60 1.75 10.44
C GLY A 132 32.07 2.11 11.86
N ASP A 133 31.98 1.17 12.81
CA ASP A 133 32.27 1.42 14.23
C ASP A 133 33.57 0.80 14.77
N LYS A 134 34.24 -0.13 14.06
CA LYS A 134 35.40 -0.87 14.60
C LYS A 134 36.57 -1.00 13.62
N SER A 135 37.56 -0.14 13.82
CA SER A 135 38.74 0.08 12.96
C SER A 135 39.73 -1.09 12.77
N ASN A 136 39.54 -2.31 13.32
CA ASN A 136 40.73 -3.18 13.47
C ASN A 136 40.62 -4.71 13.34
N SER A 137 39.74 -5.28 12.50
CA SER A 137 39.80 -6.74 12.24
C SER A 137 39.78 -7.15 10.76
N ASN A 138 40.88 -7.79 10.35
CA ASN A 138 41.05 -8.82 9.32
C ASN A 138 40.99 -8.41 7.83
N SER A 139 41.97 -7.62 7.37
CA SER A 139 42.18 -7.31 5.94
C SER A 139 42.31 -8.53 5.02
N ALA A 140 42.79 -9.66 5.54
CA ALA A 140 42.92 -10.92 4.79
C ALA A 140 41.56 -11.59 4.53
N GLU A 141 40.63 -11.54 5.49
CA GLU A 141 39.27 -12.08 5.30
C GLU A 141 38.48 -11.27 4.27
N TRP A 142 38.62 -9.94 4.30
CA TRP A 142 37.97 -9.07 3.33
C TRP A 142 38.50 -9.26 1.91
N LYS A 143 39.82 -9.51 1.75
CA LYS A 143 40.43 -9.84 0.46
C LYS A 143 39.95 -11.19 -0.09
N ALA A 144 39.86 -12.20 0.77
CA ALA A 144 39.31 -13.51 0.40
C ALA A 144 37.83 -13.41 0.00
N LEU A 145 37.04 -12.61 0.73
CA LEU A 145 35.63 -12.35 0.39
C LEU A 145 35.49 -11.59 -0.93
N THR A 146 36.34 -10.60 -1.22
CA THR A 146 36.29 -9.91 -2.52
C THR A 146 36.58 -10.85 -3.68
N GLU A 147 37.58 -11.73 -3.55
CA GLU A 147 37.95 -12.68 -4.60
C GLU A 147 36.87 -13.74 -4.82
N GLN A 148 36.22 -14.21 -3.76
CA GLN A 148 35.10 -15.15 -3.85
C GLN A 148 33.84 -14.50 -4.44
N LEU A 149 33.57 -13.26 -4.06
CA LEU A 149 32.44 -12.50 -4.56
C LEU A 149 32.64 -12.11 -6.02
N GLU A 150 33.87 -11.85 -6.47
CA GLU A 150 34.22 -11.54 -7.87
C GLU A 150 34.20 -12.80 -8.76
N ASN A 151 34.61 -13.96 -8.25
CA ASN A 151 34.63 -15.23 -8.99
C ASN A 151 33.29 -16.00 -8.99
N PHE A 152 32.23 -15.45 -8.36
CA PHE A 152 30.92 -16.09 -8.36
C PHE A 152 30.24 -15.99 -9.74
N TYR A 153 29.80 -17.13 -10.27
CA TYR A 153 29.05 -17.21 -11.53
C TYR A 153 27.58 -17.55 -11.24
N VAL A 154 26.65 -16.71 -11.73
CA VAL A 154 25.20 -16.90 -11.59
C VAL A 154 24.73 -18.26 -12.14
N ASP A 155 25.39 -18.76 -13.18
CA ASP A 155 25.06 -20.04 -13.82
C ASP A 155 25.31 -21.27 -12.93
N LYS A 156 26.08 -21.11 -11.85
CA LYS A 156 26.42 -22.18 -10.89
C LYS A 156 26.14 -21.74 -9.45
N PRO A 157 24.87 -21.64 -9.02
CA PRO A 157 24.51 -21.16 -7.68
C PRO A 157 24.97 -22.05 -6.52
N GLN A 158 25.58 -23.21 -6.81
CA GLN A 158 26.09 -24.16 -5.82
C GLN A 158 27.40 -23.69 -5.17
N THR A 159 28.17 -22.78 -5.79
CA THR A 159 29.41 -22.23 -5.21
C THR A 159 29.11 -21.21 -4.13
N SER A 160 29.60 -21.42 -2.89
CA SER A 160 29.36 -20.52 -1.74
C SER A 160 30.09 -19.19 -1.92
N LEU A 161 29.43 -18.07 -1.56
CA LEU A 161 30.02 -16.73 -1.58
C LEU A 161 31.03 -16.50 -0.44
N ILE A 162 30.98 -17.32 0.63
CA ILE A 162 31.72 -17.07 1.88
C ILE A 162 32.73 -18.19 2.21
N GLY A 163 32.74 -19.27 1.43
CA GLY A 163 33.62 -20.43 1.64
C GLY A 163 33.21 -21.30 2.84
N VAL A 164 33.52 -22.60 2.75
CA VAL A 164 33.04 -23.66 3.64
C VAL A 164 33.30 -23.40 5.15
N LYS A 165 34.38 -22.67 5.48
CA LYS A 165 34.84 -22.48 6.87
C LYS A 165 33.92 -21.58 7.72
N ASN A 166 33.10 -20.74 7.09
CA ASN A 166 32.19 -19.80 7.76
C ASN A 166 30.72 -20.27 7.75
N SER A 167 30.40 -21.33 6.99
CA SER A 167 29.04 -21.89 6.89
C SER A 167 28.47 -22.34 8.24
N ASN A 168 29.30 -22.94 9.10
CA ASN A 168 28.85 -23.46 10.40
C ASN A 168 28.48 -22.37 11.41
N LYS A 169 28.98 -21.13 11.23
CA LYS A 169 28.61 -19.98 12.08
C LYS A 169 27.34 -19.29 11.59
N ILE A 170 26.99 -19.47 10.31
CA ILE A 170 25.79 -18.92 9.69
C ILE A 170 24.54 -19.72 10.10
N GLU A 171 24.66 -21.03 10.36
CA GLU A 171 23.56 -21.87 10.84
C GLU A 171 22.95 -21.40 12.17
N SER A 172 23.74 -20.87 13.10
CA SER A 172 23.21 -20.38 14.39
C SER A 172 22.50 -19.02 14.29
N ILE A 173 22.91 -18.18 13.34
CA ILE A 173 22.31 -16.86 13.08
C ILE A 173 21.06 -16.96 12.19
N ASN A 174 20.93 -18.02 11.38
CA ASN A 174 19.73 -18.31 10.57
C ASN A 174 18.41 -18.35 11.38
N SER A 175 18.48 -18.51 12.71
CA SER A 175 17.31 -18.47 13.59
C SER A 175 16.75 -17.05 13.82
N SER A 176 17.58 -16.00 13.80
CA SER A 176 17.15 -14.62 14.02
C SER A 176 16.72 -13.91 12.74
N LEU A 177 17.30 -14.29 11.59
CA LEU A 177 17.02 -13.70 10.27
C LEU A 177 15.98 -14.49 9.46
N ARG A 178 15.28 -15.45 10.08
CA ARG A 178 13.92 -15.75 9.61
C ARG A 178 13.10 -14.50 9.94
N GLN A 179 12.93 -13.61 8.96
CA GLN A 179 11.84 -12.65 8.95
C GLN A 179 10.55 -13.44 9.18
N GLY A 180 10.20 -13.56 10.45
CA GLY A 180 9.10 -14.37 10.90
C GLY A 180 7.86 -13.80 10.21
N LYS A 181 7.12 -14.66 9.52
CA LYS A 181 5.70 -14.41 9.32
C LYS A 181 5.16 -13.99 10.68
N ARG A 182 4.88 -12.69 10.84
CA ARG A 182 4.33 -12.13 12.08
C ARG A 182 3.15 -13.02 12.48
N THR A 183 3.21 -13.60 13.67
CA THR A 183 2.21 -14.55 14.11
C THR A 183 0.87 -13.82 14.26
N PHE A 184 -0.25 -14.46 13.88
CA PHE A 184 -1.59 -13.86 13.96
C PHE A 184 -1.90 -13.21 15.31
N PHE A 185 -1.43 -13.82 16.41
CA PHE A 185 -1.58 -13.29 17.76
C PHE A 185 -0.87 -11.94 17.98
N GLN A 186 0.28 -11.72 17.33
CA GLN A 186 1.01 -10.48 17.42
C GLN A 186 0.30 -9.35 16.66
N HIS A 187 -0.26 -9.66 15.48
CA HIS A 187 -1.10 -8.72 14.72
C HIS A 187 -2.34 -8.31 15.51
N ILE A 188 -3.03 -9.28 16.15
CA ILE A 188 -4.18 -9.01 16.99
C ILE A 188 -3.80 -8.16 18.20
N LYS A 189 -2.68 -8.43 18.87
CA LYS A 189 -2.27 -7.66 20.05
C LYS A 189 -1.92 -6.21 19.71
N GLU A 190 -1.26 -5.97 18.58
CA GLU A 190 -0.83 -4.63 18.15
C GLU A 190 -1.98 -3.79 17.56
N ASP A 191 -2.94 -4.43 16.87
CA ASP A 191 -4.01 -3.71 16.15
C ASP A 191 -5.36 -3.66 16.89
N LYS A 192 -5.50 -4.32 18.04
CA LYS A 192 -6.72 -4.29 18.89
C LYS A 192 -7.30 -2.88 19.10
N ARG A 193 -6.44 -1.89 19.36
CA ARG A 193 -6.86 -0.49 19.57
C ARG A 193 -7.48 0.12 18.31
N LYS A 194 -6.90 -0.15 17.14
CA LYS A 194 -7.39 0.37 15.86
C LYS A 194 -8.72 -0.28 15.48
N VAL A 195 -8.84 -1.59 15.74
CA VAL A 195 -10.10 -2.32 15.52
C VAL A 195 -11.20 -1.80 16.43
N PHE A 196 -10.92 -1.62 17.73
CA PHE A 196 -11.89 -1.07 18.67
C PHE A 196 -12.33 0.35 18.29
N HIS A 197 -11.38 1.20 17.89
CA HIS A 197 -11.66 2.54 17.36
C HIS A 197 -12.60 2.48 16.14
N GLY A 198 -12.28 1.65 15.13
CA GLY A 198 -13.14 1.51 13.95
C GLY A 198 -14.54 1.01 14.24
N VAL A 199 -14.67 -0.01 15.10
CA VAL A 199 -15.98 -0.55 15.51
C VAL A 199 -16.80 0.51 16.26
N SER A 200 -16.17 1.23 17.20
CA SER A 200 -16.85 2.31 17.94
C SER A 200 -17.32 3.42 16.99
N MET A 201 -16.47 3.82 16.04
CA MET A 201 -16.82 4.82 15.03
C MET A 201 -18.01 4.39 14.16
N PHE A 202 -18.02 3.12 13.73
CA PHE A 202 -19.10 2.57 12.92
C PHE A 202 -20.42 2.50 13.69
N VAL A 203 -20.40 1.96 14.92
CA VAL A 203 -21.59 1.86 15.78
C VAL A 203 -22.16 3.25 16.07
N THR A 204 -21.32 4.24 16.39
CA THR A 204 -21.79 5.61 16.58
C THR A 204 -22.39 6.18 15.30
N SER A 205 -21.80 5.93 14.13
CA SER A 205 -22.38 6.39 12.87
C SER A 205 -23.76 5.75 12.62
N LEU A 206 -23.94 4.45 12.91
CA LEU A 206 -25.26 3.81 12.82
C LEU A 206 -26.27 4.42 13.81
N LEU A 207 -25.85 4.71 15.04
CA LEU A 207 -26.72 5.38 16.02
C LEU A 207 -27.13 6.77 15.54
N VAL A 208 -26.19 7.58 15.03
CA VAL A 208 -26.51 8.91 14.47
C VAL A 208 -27.48 8.75 13.29
N TRP A 209 -27.33 7.73 12.45
CA TRP A 209 -28.27 7.49 11.34
C TRP A 209 -29.68 7.08 11.78
N ILE A 210 -29.81 6.29 12.85
CA ILE A 210 -31.12 5.86 13.39
C ILE A 210 -31.81 7.00 14.14
N TYR A 211 -31.05 7.79 14.91
CA TYR A 211 -31.60 8.81 15.81
C TYR A 211 -31.67 10.21 15.21
N LEU A 212 -30.79 10.58 14.28
CA LEU A 212 -30.91 11.81 13.49
C LEU A 212 -31.50 11.48 12.12
N PRO A 213 -32.44 12.30 11.60
CA PRO A 213 -32.92 12.19 10.23
C PRO A 213 -31.84 12.70 9.26
N ILE A 214 -30.73 11.95 9.11
CA ILE A 214 -29.67 12.29 8.16
C ILE A 214 -30.24 12.11 6.74
N PRO A 215 -30.17 13.14 5.89
CA PRO A 215 -30.62 13.04 4.52
C PRO A 215 -29.64 12.18 3.69
N GLY A 216 -30.19 11.25 2.91
CA GLY A 216 -29.40 10.30 2.10
C GLY A 216 -29.66 8.82 2.38
N GLY A 217 -30.59 8.48 3.27
CA GLY A 217 -31.07 7.10 3.46
C GLY A 217 -29.91 6.13 3.75
N SER A 218 -29.83 5.03 2.99
CA SER A 218 -28.83 3.97 3.18
C SER A 218 -27.39 4.33 2.73
N ILE A 219 -27.19 5.48 2.06
CA ILE A 219 -25.87 5.91 1.59
C ILE A 219 -24.96 6.28 2.77
N PHE A 220 -25.52 6.84 3.85
CA PHE A 220 -24.72 7.26 5.01
C PHE A 220 -24.05 6.08 5.73
N PRO A 221 -24.78 5.00 6.14
CA PRO A 221 -24.16 3.80 6.70
C PRO A 221 -23.11 3.15 5.78
N MET A 222 -23.33 3.19 4.47
CA MET A 222 -22.40 2.65 3.48
C MET A 222 -21.05 3.38 3.51
N ILE A 223 -21.07 4.72 3.43
CA ILE A 223 -19.85 5.53 3.49
C ILE A 223 -19.20 5.41 4.88
N ALA A 224 -20.01 5.39 5.95
CA ALA A 224 -19.52 5.25 7.32
C ALA A 224 -18.78 3.91 7.53
N ALA A 225 -19.27 2.81 6.96
CA ALA A 225 -18.59 1.52 7.02
C ALA A 225 -17.21 1.58 6.34
N ALA A 226 -17.13 2.14 5.13
CA ALA A 226 -15.87 2.26 4.41
C ALA A 226 -14.84 3.12 5.17
N PHE A 227 -15.26 4.30 5.65
CA PHE A 227 -14.40 5.21 6.39
C PHE A 227 -13.99 4.66 7.76
N SER A 228 -14.86 3.90 8.45
CA SER A 228 -14.57 3.27 9.75
C SER A 228 -13.43 2.25 9.70
N CYS A 229 -13.18 1.64 8.54
CA CYS A 229 -12.04 0.74 8.34
C CYS A 229 -10.74 1.47 8.01
N ILE A 230 -10.84 2.63 7.34
CA ILE A 230 -9.70 3.36 6.81
C ILE A 230 -9.15 4.35 7.86
N LEU A 231 -10.02 5.16 8.47
CA LEU A 231 -9.62 6.25 9.36
C LEU A 231 -8.82 5.81 10.59
N PRO A 232 -9.13 4.70 11.29
CA PRO A 232 -8.35 4.27 12.44
C PRO A 232 -6.90 3.87 12.13
N THR A 233 -6.58 3.67 10.85
CA THR A 233 -5.22 3.35 10.40
C THR A 233 -4.37 4.60 10.13
N MET A 234 -5.00 5.77 10.03
CA MET A 234 -4.34 7.04 9.72
C MET A 234 -3.97 7.79 11.01
N PRO A 235 -2.86 8.56 11.00
CA PRO A 235 -2.51 9.44 12.11
C PRO A 235 -3.52 10.62 12.22
N PRO A 236 -3.75 11.16 13.43
CA PRO A 236 -4.74 12.21 13.66
C PRO A 236 -4.45 13.52 12.91
N SER A 237 -3.18 13.83 12.63
CA SER A 237 -2.79 15.02 11.84
C SER A 237 -3.36 14.96 10.41
N VAL A 238 -3.32 13.78 9.78
CA VAL A 238 -3.82 13.57 8.42
C VAL A 238 -5.35 13.71 8.37
N LEU A 239 -6.05 13.43 9.46
CA LEU A 239 -7.50 13.57 9.51
C LEU A 239 -7.94 15.03 9.53
N LYS A 240 -7.21 15.88 10.25
CA LYS A 240 -7.42 17.34 10.21
C LYS A 240 -7.17 17.88 8.81
N ASP A 241 -6.06 17.45 8.19
CA ASP A 241 -5.71 17.83 6.82
C ASP A 241 -6.77 17.35 5.82
N ALA A 242 -7.26 16.11 5.95
CA ALA A 242 -8.33 15.57 5.11
C ALA A 242 -9.64 16.35 5.25
N PHE A 243 -10.00 16.83 6.45
CA PHE A 243 -11.18 17.66 6.65
C PHE A 243 -11.11 18.97 5.85
N PHE A 244 -9.98 19.68 5.95
CA PHE A 244 -9.77 20.90 5.16
C PHE A 244 -9.65 20.60 3.66
N GLY A 245 -9.09 19.44 3.30
CA GLY A 245 -9.04 18.95 1.93
C GLY A 245 -10.43 18.72 1.35
N VAL A 246 -11.32 18.02 2.06
CA VAL A 246 -12.71 17.82 1.63
C VAL A 246 -13.43 19.14 1.48
N LEU A 247 -13.27 20.04 2.44
CA LEU A 247 -13.94 21.34 2.39
C LEU A 247 -13.45 22.17 1.21
N GLY A 248 -12.14 22.32 1.03
CA GLY A 248 -11.56 23.12 -0.04
C GLY A 248 -11.80 22.52 -1.42
N THR A 249 -11.35 21.29 -1.65
CA THR A 249 -11.50 20.63 -2.96
C THR A 249 -12.97 20.35 -3.30
N GLY A 250 -13.78 19.98 -2.30
CA GLY A 250 -15.21 19.76 -2.48
C GLY A 250 -15.96 21.03 -2.90
N THR A 251 -15.65 22.19 -2.31
CA THR A 251 -16.27 23.46 -2.73
C THR A 251 -15.89 23.85 -4.15
N VAL A 252 -14.62 23.68 -4.55
CA VAL A 252 -14.17 23.97 -5.93
C VAL A 252 -14.88 23.07 -6.93
N VAL A 253 -14.91 21.76 -6.69
CA VAL A 253 -15.61 20.80 -7.56
C VAL A 253 -17.12 21.09 -7.62
N LEU A 254 -17.73 21.47 -6.50
CA LEU A 254 -19.15 21.82 -6.47
C LEU A 254 -19.45 23.06 -7.33
N LEU A 255 -18.57 24.07 -7.30
CA LEU A 255 -18.68 25.24 -8.18
C LEU A 255 -18.58 24.84 -9.65
N GLU A 256 -17.61 24.01 -10.01
CA GLU A 256 -17.48 23.49 -11.37
C GLU A 256 -18.68 22.64 -11.79
N TYR A 257 -19.24 21.84 -10.89
CA TYR A 257 -20.44 21.06 -11.15
C TYR A 257 -21.66 21.95 -11.45
N VAL A 258 -21.80 23.09 -10.76
CA VAL A 258 -22.93 24.01 -10.97
C VAL A 258 -22.75 24.88 -12.22
N PHE A 259 -21.52 25.36 -12.48
CA PHE A 259 -21.28 26.34 -13.54
C PHE A 259 -20.77 25.73 -14.85
N LEU A 260 -19.87 24.74 -14.79
CA LEU A 260 -19.24 24.16 -15.98
C LEU A 260 -20.05 22.99 -16.55
N MET A 261 -20.50 22.05 -15.70
CA MET A 261 -21.10 20.82 -16.21
C MET A 261 -22.41 21.00 -17.00
N PRO A 262 -23.32 21.93 -16.67
CA PRO A 262 -24.52 22.14 -17.48
C PRO A 262 -24.24 22.65 -18.90
N LEU A 263 -23.04 23.20 -19.14
CA LEU A 263 -22.62 23.71 -20.45
C LEU A 263 -22.06 22.60 -21.36
N MET A 264 -21.72 21.44 -20.78
CA MET A 264 -21.12 20.33 -21.52
C MET A 264 -22.18 19.38 -22.04
N THR A 265 -22.24 19.21 -23.36
CA THR A 265 -23.20 18.35 -24.05
C THR A 265 -22.57 17.10 -24.64
N GLU A 266 -21.26 17.14 -24.91
CA GLU A 266 -20.54 16.07 -25.60
C GLU A 266 -19.66 15.24 -24.66
N LEU A 267 -19.55 13.94 -24.94
CA LEU A 267 -18.75 13.00 -24.14
C LEU A 267 -17.26 13.38 -24.11
N TRP A 268 -16.73 13.90 -25.22
CA TRP A 268 -15.33 14.36 -25.30
C TRP A 268 -15.05 15.57 -24.41
N GLN A 269 -16.03 16.47 -24.22
CA GLN A 269 -15.89 17.61 -23.32
C GLN A 269 -15.81 17.13 -21.87
N LEU A 270 -16.63 16.14 -21.50
CA LEU A 270 -16.60 15.51 -20.19
C LEU A 270 -15.26 14.79 -19.94
N ALA A 271 -14.75 14.04 -20.93
CA ALA A 271 -13.44 13.38 -20.83
C ALA A 271 -12.31 14.40 -20.63
N LEU A 272 -12.34 15.50 -21.38
CA LEU A 272 -11.37 16.59 -21.27
C LEU A 272 -11.49 17.32 -19.91
N PHE A 273 -12.71 17.51 -19.40
CA PHE A 273 -12.96 18.07 -18.07
C PHE A 273 -12.27 17.24 -16.97
N TYR A 274 -12.48 15.92 -16.94
CA TYR A 274 -11.83 15.06 -15.95
C TYR A 274 -10.30 15.03 -16.12
N PHE A 275 -9.82 15.06 -17.36
CA PHE A 275 -8.38 15.07 -17.65
C PHE A 275 -7.71 16.34 -17.11
N ILE A 276 -8.27 17.52 -17.43
CA ILE A 276 -7.76 18.81 -16.96
C ILE A 276 -7.82 18.88 -15.43
N ASN A 277 -8.96 18.55 -14.83
CA ASN A 277 -9.10 18.58 -13.37
C ASN A 277 -8.12 17.63 -12.67
N THR A 278 -7.87 16.44 -13.23
CA THR A 278 -6.89 15.50 -12.67
C THR A 278 -5.49 16.10 -12.72
N ILE A 279 -5.09 16.73 -13.83
CA ILE A 279 -3.78 17.40 -13.95
C ILE A 279 -3.67 18.56 -12.97
N VAL A 280 -4.68 19.42 -12.89
CA VAL A 280 -4.70 20.58 -11.98
C VAL A 280 -4.57 20.13 -10.53
N ILE A 281 -5.33 19.13 -10.10
CA ILE A 281 -5.20 18.58 -8.73
C ILE A 281 -3.80 18.00 -8.51
N TRP A 282 -3.23 17.32 -9.50
CA TRP A 282 -1.90 16.73 -9.37
C TRP A 282 -0.77 17.77 -9.29
N GLU A 283 -0.92 18.88 -10.02
CA GLU A 283 0.03 19.99 -10.07
C GLU A 283 -0.05 20.88 -8.83
N VAL A 284 -1.25 21.31 -8.44
CA VAL A 284 -1.49 22.16 -7.25
C VAL A 284 -0.99 21.47 -5.98
N PHE A 285 -1.18 20.15 -5.86
CA PHE A 285 -0.75 19.40 -4.69
C PHE A 285 0.58 18.65 -4.89
N SER A 286 1.50 19.15 -5.73
CA SER A 286 2.76 18.49 -6.16
C SER A 286 3.72 18.04 -5.04
N THR A 287 3.56 18.51 -3.81
CA THR A 287 4.38 18.06 -2.66
C THR A 287 3.93 16.68 -2.13
N PRO A 288 4.86 15.74 -1.83
CA PRO A 288 4.52 14.39 -1.35
C PRO A 288 3.77 14.37 0.00
N LYS A 289 3.93 15.42 0.82
CA LYS A 289 3.18 15.61 2.07
C LYS A 289 1.67 15.77 1.84
N MET A 290 1.25 16.21 0.65
CA MET A 290 -0.16 16.47 0.31
C MET A 290 -0.81 15.32 -0.46
N LEU A 291 -0.22 14.11 -0.44
CA LEU A 291 -0.75 12.95 -1.15
C LEU A 291 -2.21 12.64 -0.78
N ILE A 292 -2.59 12.84 0.50
CA ILE A 292 -3.96 12.64 0.96
C ILE A 292 -4.94 13.57 0.23
N HIS A 293 -4.55 14.83 -0.02
CA HIS A 293 -5.37 15.81 -0.73
C HIS A 293 -5.55 15.46 -2.20
N ARG A 294 -4.53 14.86 -2.84
CA ARG A 294 -4.64 14.39 -4.23
C ARG A 294 -5.65 13.27 -4.37
N VAL A 295 -5.48 12.22 -3.56
CA VAL A 295 -6.33 11.03 -3.63
C VAL A 295 -7.76 11.40 -3.28
N LEU A 296 -7.94 12.20 -2.24
CA LEU A 296 -9.25 12.64 -1.79
C LEU A 296 -9.89 13.62 -2.79
N GLY A 297 -9.13 14.55 -3.37
CA GLY A 297 -9.64 15.49 -4.38
C GLY A 297 -10.11 14.81 -5.65
N ILE A 298 -9.35 13.83 -6.17
CA ILE A 298 -9.76 13.05 -7.35
C ILE A 298 -10.98 12.19 -7.03
N ASN A 299 -11.02 11.57 -5.85
CA ASN A 299 -12.17 10.76 -5.45
C ASN A 299 -13.44 11.63 -5.29
N LEU A 300 -13.31 12.81 -4.69
CA LEU A 300 -14.40 13.78 -4.58
C LEU A 300 -14.85 14.30 -5.94
N LEU A 301 -13.91 14.55 -6.87
CA LEU A 301 -14.24 14.94 -8.24
C LEU A 301 -15.23 13.93 -8.85
N VAL A 302 -14.88 12.65 -8.87
CA VAL A 302 -15.71 11.59 -9.47
C VAL A 302 -17.02 11.38 -8.71
N VAL A 303 -16.99 11.39 -7.38
CA VAL A 303 -18.18 11.13 -6.54
C VAL A 303 -19.20 12.24 -6.68
N LEU A 304 -18.77 13.51 -6.60
CA LEU A 304 -19.66 14.67 -6.68
C LEU A 304 -20.23 14.86 -8.09
N THR A 305 -19.56 14.37 -9.13
CA THR A 305 -20.01 14.52 -10.52
C THR A 305 -20.67 13.26 -11.09
N SER A 306 -20.91 12.23 -10.27
CA SER A 306 -21.42 10.93 -10.73
C SER A 306 -22.74 11.03 -11.52
N GLY A 307 -23.59 12.03 -11.26
CA GLY A 307 -24.82 12.24 -12.03
C GLY A 307 -24.61 12.58 -13.52
N ALA A 308 -23.44 13.11 -13.88
CA ALA A 308 -23.06 13.41 -15.26
C ALA A 308 -22.52 12.19 -16.02
N LEU A 309 -22.18 11.11 -15.31
CA LEU A 309 -21.65 9.87 -15.90
C LEU A 309 -22.75 8.89 -16.33
N ASN A 310 -24.02 9.20 -16.03
CA ASN A 310 -25.14 8.39 -16.47
C ASN A 310 -25.40 8.56 -17.98
N LEU A 311 -26.00 7.54 -18.61
CA LEU A 311 -26.39 7.54 -20.02
C LEU A 311 -27.23 8.77 -20.42
N THR A 312 -28.01 9.30 -19.48
CA THR A 312 -28.62 10.62 -19.57
C THR A 312 -28.11 11.46 -18.41
N PRO A 313 -27.45 12.61 -18.67
CA PRO A 313 -26.87 13.42 -17.62
C PRO A 313 -27.97 14.04 -16.76
N ILE A 314 -27.89 13.82 -15.45
CA ILE A 314 -28.83 14.38 -14.47
C ILE A 314 -28.05 15.33 -13.57
N TYR A 315 -28.32 16.63 -13.74
CA TYR A 315 -27.68 17.69 -12.96
C TYR A 315 -28.58 18.08 -11.77
N ARG A 316 -28.41 17.38 -10.63
CA ARG A 316 -29.10 17.68 -9.38
C ARG A 316 -28.10 18.01 -8.30
N ILE A 317 -28.11 19.26 -7.84
CA ILE A 317 -27.18 19.76 -6.81
C ILE A 317 -27.42 19.13 -5.42
N GLU A 318 -28.61 18.59 -5.19
CA GLU A 318 -28.97 17.93 -3.93
C GLU A 318 -28.04 16.75 -3.64
N THR A 319 -27.79 15.87 -4.62
CA THR A 319 -26.98 14.65 -4.41
C THR A 319 -25.53 14.96 -4.02
N PRO A 320 -24.79 15.85 -4.73
CA PRO A 320 -23.43 16.21 -4.35
C PRO A 320 -23.35 16.90 -2.98
N ILE A 321 -24.29 17.81 -2.67
CA ILE A 321 -24.34 18.48 -1.36
C ILE A 321 -24.57 17.47 -0.24
N LEU A 322 -25.49 16.53 -0.43
CA LEU A 322 -25.76 15.46 0.54
C LEU A 322 -24.55 14.56 0.75
N MET A 323 -23.86 14.16 -0.33
CA MET A 323 -22.64 13.35 -0.23
C MET A 323 -21.52 14.09 0.50
N LEU A 324 -21.29 15.37 0.18
CA LEU A 324 -20.28 16.20 0.84
C LEU A 324 -20.58 16.33 2.34
N THR A 325 -21.84 16.61 2.69
CA THR A 325 -22.30 16.73 4.07
C THR A 325 -22.09 15.42 4.84
N ASN A 326 -22.47 14.28 4.24
CA ASN A 326 -22.30 12.97 4.84
C ASN A 326 -20.82 12.63 5.10
N ILE A 327 -19.93 12.91 4.14
CA ILE A 327 -18.49 12.72 4.29
C ILE A 327 -17.96 13.60 5.43
N LEU A 328 -18.35 14.87 5.50
CA LEU A 328 -17.92 15.80 6.57
C LEU A 328 -18.37 15.34 7.96
N ILE A 329 -19.61 14.86 8.10
CA ILE A 329 -20.13 14.31 9.37
C ILE A 329 -19.31 13.08 9.78
N ILE A 330 -19.03 12.17 8.84
CA ILE A 330 -18.24 10.96 9.13
C ILE A 330 -16.81 11.31 9.52
N LEU A 331 -16.18 12.29 8.86
CA LEU A 331 -14.85 12.79 9.23
C LEU A 331 -14.87 13.45 10.61
N LEU A 332 -15.94 14.17 10.97
CA LEU A 332 -16.09 14.78 12.30
C LEU A 332 -16.17 13.71 13.40
N ILE A 333 -16.99 12.67 13.18
CA ILE A 333 -17.10 11.51 14.08
C ILE A 333 -15.73 10.82 14.19
N GLY A 334 -15.07 10.59 13.06
CA GLY A 334 -13.74 10.01 13.02
C GLY A 334 -12.71 10.83 13.79
N LYS A 335 -12.78 12.16 13.71
CA LYS A 335 -11.88 13.05 14.45
C LYS A 335 -12.12 12.94 15.95
N LEU A 336 -13.38 12.97 16.37
CA LEU A 336 -13.77 12.82 17.77
C LEU A 336 -13.20 11.52 18.36
N PHE A 337 -13.35 10.40 17.67
CA PHE A 337 -12.82 9.13 18.15
C PHE A 337 -11.30 9.03 18.05
N SER A 338 -10.69 9.63 17.03
CA SER A 338 -9.24 9.69 16.91
C SER A 338 -8.60 10.47 18.07
N ASP A 339 -9.21 11.59 18.45
CA ASP A 339 -8.79 12.40 19.60
C ASP A 339 -9.04 11.66 20.93
N LEU A 340 -10.14 10.90 21.05
CA LEU A 340 -10.47 10.10 22.24
C LEU A 340 -9.52 8.92 22.46
N PHE A 341 -9.13 8.22 21.38
CA PHE A 341 -8.28 7.03 21.45
C PHE A 341 -6.78 7.32 21.28
N CYS A 342 -6.39 8.51 20.82
CA CYS A 342 -5.01 8.95 20.88
C CYS A 342 -4.67 9.33 22.33
N LYS A 343 -3.74 8.58 22.93
CA LYS A 343 -3.09 9.05 24.17
C LYS A 343 -2.49 10.44 23.88
N PRO A 344 -2.67 11.44 24.76
CA PRO A 344 -1.85 12.63 24.69
C PRO A 344 -0.40 12.16 24.77
N GLN A 345 0.36 12.34 23.69
CA GLN A 345 1.80 12.32 23.79
C GLN A 345 2.12 13.50 24.70
N ASN A 346 2.46 13.18 25.96
CA ASN A 346 3.01 14.14 26.89
C ASN A 346 4.08 14.91 26.14
N VAL A 347 3.79 16.19 25.91
CA VAL A 347 4.76 17.19 25.50
C VAL A 347 5.78 17.23 26.64
N ARG A 348 6.79 16.38 26.55
CA ARG A 348 8.00 16.52 27.34
C ARG A 348 8.72 17.71 26.72
N ARG A 349 8.30 18.92 27.11
CA ARG A 349 9.10 20.13 26.92
C ARG A 349 10.43 19.85 27.61
N VAL A 350 11.49 19.80 26.81
CA VAL A 350 12.86 19.99 27.29
C VAL A 350 13.00 21.46 27.66
#